data_AF-A0A7J5L4S2-F1
#
_entry.id   AF-A0A7J5L4S2-F1
#
_cell.length_a   1.000
_cell.length_b   1.000
_cell.length_c   1.000
_cell.angle_alpha   90.00
_cell.angle_beta   90.00
_cell.angle_gamma   90.00
#
_symmetry.space_group_name_H-M   'P 1'
#
loop_
_entity.id
_entity.type
_entity.pdbx_description
1 polymer ?
#
loop_
_entity_poly.entity_id
_entity_poly.type
_entity_poly.pdbx_seq_one_letter_code
_entity_poly.pdbx_strand_id
1 'polypeptide(L)'
;MEKDIKRFDYWFSHNYQELRNKLYGAFFNEDIFHDTYLYIRNIIKTNNVSLIDFEPFFIVCYKRNRQKNLTKENRYCKLDMSFFQSIKADEELDIEELSKPDRLAYSILSFIKKQNSAIDYRLFKLKVYDTNCSYQDLSAYTGLSPNIVYRKINSIIRTVQQEQFFRKQYSSIAII
;
A
#
# COMPACT_ATOMS: atom_id res chain seq x y z
N MET A 1 7.35 -43.06 -8.64
CA MET A 1 6.62 -41.80 -8.38
C MET A 1 7.11 -41.11 -7.11
N GLU A 2 6.80 -41.57 -5.89
CA GLU A 2 7.32 -40.92 -4.65
C GLU A 2 8.85 -40.97 -4.55
N LYS A 3 9.46 -42.06 -5.02
CA LYS A 3 10.91 -42.24 -5.10
C LYS A 3 11.59 -41.21 -6.02
N ASP A 4 10.96 -40.86 -7.14
CA ASP A 4 11.51 -39.92 -8.12
C ASP A 4 11.41 -38.48 -7.65
N ILE A 5 10.31 -38.14 -6.95
CA ILE A 5 10.15 -36.85 -6.27
C ILE A 5 11.22 -36.70 -5.18
N LYS A 6 11.42 -37.72 -4.32
CA LYS A 6 12.46 -37.68 -3.28
C LYS A 6 13.86 -37.57 -3.88
N ARG A 7 14.13 -38.29 -4.98
CA ARG A 7 15.40 -38.19 -5.72
C ARG A 7 15.63 -36.78 -6.25
N PHE A 8 14.61 -36.15 -6.81
CA PHE A 8 14.67 -34.77 -7.29
C PHE A 8 14.85 -33.76 -6.15
N ASP A 9 14.09 -33.89 -5.06
CA ASP A 9 14.17 -33.01 -3.88
C ASP A 9 15.56 -33.08 -3.23
N TYR A 10 16.12 -34.29 -3.12
CA TYR A 10 17.48 -34.51 -2.65
C TYR A 10 18.53 -33.89 -3.60
N TRP A 11 18.41 -34.14 -4.90
CA TRP A 11 19.31 -33.57 -5.89
C TRP A 11 19.28 -32.04 -5.86
N PHE A 12 18.09 -31.43 -5.83
CA PHE A 12 17.93 -29.98 -5.84
C PHE A 12 18.55 -29.34 -4.59
N SER A 13 18.29 -29.89 -3.40
CA SER A 13 18.86 -29.39 -2.15
C SER A 13 20.40 -29.48 -2.14
N HIS A 14 20.98 -30.56 -2.65
CA HIS A 14 22.43 -30.74 -2.72
C HIS A 14 23.10 -29.82 -3.75
N ASN A 15 22.43 -29.55 -4.87
CA ASN A 15 22.99 -28.77 -5.98
C ASN A 15 22.53 -27.31 -5.97
N TYR A 16 21.80 -26.86 -4.92
CA TYR A 16 21.15 -25.56 -4.88
C TYR A 16 22.12 -24.41 -5.17
N GLN A 17 23.22 -24.34 -4.42
CA GLN A 17 24.19 -23.25 -4.53
C GLN A 17 24.91 -23.27 -5.87
N GLU A 18 25.29 -24.46 -6.36
CA GLU A 18 25.94 -24.58 -7.67
C GLU A 18 25.01 -24.21 -8.82
N LEU A 19 23.75 -24.65 -8.78
CA LEU A 19 22.72 -24.28 -9.77
C LEU A 19 22.44 -22.79 -9.74
N ARG A 20 22.31 -22.22 -8.55
CA ARG A 20 22.14 -20.78 -8.35
C ARG A 20 23.32 -20.00 -8.94
N ASN A 21 24.55 -20.44 -8.68
CA ASN A 21 25.77 -19.83 -9.19
C ASN A 21 25.90 -19.96 -10.72
N LYS A 22 25.55 -21.12 -11.30
CA LYS A 22 25.53 -21.35 -12.76
C LYS A 22 24.51 -20.46 -13.48
N LEU A 23 23.40 -20.15 -12.80
CA LEU A 23 22.35 -19.26 -13.31
C LEU A 23 22.59 -17.79 -12.90
N TYR A 24 23.66 -17.51 -12.16
CA TYR A 24 23.95 -16.19 -11.62
C TYR A 24 24.44 -15.26 -12.73
N GLY A 25 23.82 -14.08 -12.77
CA GLY A 25 24.14 -12.97 -13.64
C GLY A 25 23.38 -11.73 -13.15
N ALA A 26 23.51 -10.59 -13.82
CA ALA A 26 22.88 -9.32 -13.41
C ALA A 26 21.33 -9.35 -13.28
N PHE A 27 20.69 -10.48 -13.65
CA PHE A 27 19.24 -10.62 -13.72
C PHE A 27 18.75 -11.99 -13.21
N PHE A 28 19.49 -12.61 -12.28
CA PHE A 28 19.00 -13.80 -11.58
C PHE A 28 17.78 -13.44 -10.74
N ASN A 29 16.74 -14.29 -10.78
CA ASN A 29 15.51 -14.09 -10.04
C ASN A 29 15.23 -15.34 -9.18
N GLU A 30 15.31 -15.16 -7.86
CA GLU A 30 15.18 -16.24 -6.86
C GLU A 30 13.75 -16.82 -6.86
N ASP A 31 12.73 -15.98 -7.00
CA ASP A 31 11.33 -16.42 -7.05
C ASP A 31 11.08 -17.33 -8.25
N ILE A 32 11.59 -16.95 -9.43
CA ILE A 32 11.48 -17.77 -10.65
C ILE A 32 12.25 -19.08 -10.51
N PHE A 33 13.36 -19.06 -9.76
CA PHE A 33 14.15 -20.25 -9.47
C PHE A 33 13.36 -21.25 -8.60
N HIS A 34 12.68 -20.77 -7.55
CA HIS A 34 11.80 -21.61 -6.72
C HIS A 34 10.52 -22.05 -7.45
N ASP A 35 9.90 -21.18 -8.23
CA ASP A 35 8.75 -21.53 -9.09
C ASP A 35 9.11 -22.63 -10.08
N THR A 36 10.35 -22.61 -10.60
CA THR A 36 10.86 -23.65 -11.50
C THR A 36 11.01 -24.99 -10.78
N TYR A 37 11.50 -25.00 -9.54
CA TYR A 37 11.52 -26.19 -8.70
C TYR A 37 10.12 -26.78 -8.51
N LEU A 38 9.15 -25.94 -8.12
CA LEU A 38 7.76 -26.38 -7.92
C LEU A 38 7.13 -26.93 -9.22
N TYR A 39 7.40 -26.26 -10.35
CA TYR A 39 6.93 -26.69 -11.66
C TYR A 39 7.46 -28.07 -12.05
N ILE A 40 8.77 -28.30 -11.92
CA ILE A 40 9.40 -29.58 -12.25
C ILE A 40 8.92 -30.67 -11.30
N ARG A 41 8.84 -30.38 -10.00
CA ARG A 41 8.31 -31.31 -9.00
C ARG A 41 6.89 -31.74 -9.33
N ASN A 42 6.05 -30.80 -9.80
CA ASN A 42 4.69 -31.11 -10.25
C ASN A 42 4.69 -32.00 -11.52
N ILE A 43 5.54 -31.72 -12.51
CA ILE A 43 5.69 -32.57 -13.71
C ILE A 43 6.06 -34.01 -13.34
N ILE A 44 7.04 -34.19 -12.46
CA ILE A 44 7.47 -35.53 -12.02
C ILE A 44 6.32 -36.26 -11.32
N LYS A 45 5.53 -35.52 -10.53
CA LYS A 45 4.35 -36.05 -9.84
C LYS A 45 3.24 -36.47 -10.81
N THR A 46 2.98 -35.70 -11.87
CA THR A 46 1.81 -35.92 -12.74
C THR A 46 2.10 -36.78 -13.97
N ASN A 47 3.28 -36.66 -14.56
CA ASN A 47 3.54 -37.17 -15.92
C ASN A 47 4.34 -38.49 -15.95
N ASN A 48 4.62 -39.11 -14.81
CA ASN A 48 5.44 -40.35 -14.72
C ASN A 48 6.77 -40.28 -15.51
N VAL A 49 7.36 -39.08 -15.63
CA VAL A 49 8.61 -38.90 -16.37
C VAL A 49 9.78 -39.22 -15.46
N SER A 50 10.52 -40.28 -15.78
CA SER A 50 11.82 -40.56 -15.17
C SER A 50 12.89 -39.74 -15.89
N LEU A 51 13.24 -38.58 -15.35
CA LEU A 51 14.34 -37.77 -15.86
C LEU A 51 15.68 -38.47 -15.59
N ILE A 52 16.51 -38.58 -16.63
CA ILE A 52 17.85 -39.16 -16.55
C ILE A 52 18.77 -38.15 -15.84
N ASP A 53 18.78 -36.90 -16.33
CA ASP A 53 19.56 -35.78 -15.78
C ASP A 53 18.68 -34.58 -15.43
N PHE A 54 18.73 -34.16 -14.16
CA PHE A 54 17.91 -33.06 -13.67
C PHE A 54 18.48 -31.68 -14.00
N GLU A 55 19.81 -31.53 -14.04
CA GLU A 55 20.47 -30.24 -14.25
C GLU A 55 20.12 -29.55 -15.58
N PRO A 56 20.36 -30.18 -16.76
CA PRO A 56 20.04 -29.54 -18.04
C PRO A 56 18.55 -29.26 -18.17
N PHE A 57 17.71 -30.15 -17.65
CA PHE A 57 16.27 -29.97 -17.63
C PHE A 57 15.85 -28.76 -16.80
N PHE A 58 16.44 -28.62 -15.60
CA PHE A 58 16.18 -27.50 -14.71
C PHE A 58 16.57 -26.16 -15.34
N ILE A 59 17.78 -26.09 -15.92
CA ILE A 59 18.29 -24.87 -16.57
C ILE A 59 17.35 -24.42 -17.71
N VAL A 60 16.88 -25.36 -18.54
CA VAL A 60 15.95 -25.07 -19.63
C VAL A 60 14.60 -24.58 -19.09
N CYS A 61 14.06 -25.23 -18.06
CA CYS A 61 12.79 -24.81 -17.45
C CYS A 61 12.90 -23.43 -16.83
N TYR A 62 13.99 -23.13 -16.11
CA TYR A 62 14.25 -21.82 -15.52
C TYR A 62 14.30 -20.72 -16.58
N LYS A 63 15.06 -20.92 -17.68
CA LYS A 63 15.12 -19.96 -18.78
C LYS A 63 13.74 -19.69 -19.40
N ARG A 64 12.92 -20.74 -19.57
CA ARG A 64 11.55 -20.60 -20.09
C ARG A 64 10.63 -19.85 -19.13
N ASN A 65 10.67 -20.18 -17.83
CA ASN A 65 9.86 -19.50 -16.82
C ASN A 65 10.27 -18.04 -16.68
N ARG A 66 11.56 -17.75 -16.74
CA ARG A 66 12.10 -16.38 -16.76
C ARG A 66 11.60 -15.58 -17.96
N GLN A 67 11.65 -16.16 -19.16
CA GLN A 67 11.11 -15.49 -20.35
C GLN A 67 9.62 -15.18 -20.22
N LYS A 68 8.82 -16.14 -19.72
CA LYS A 68 7.38 -15.94 -19.46
C LYS A 68 7.13 -14.83 -18.45
N ASN A 69 7.92 -14.79 -17.38
CA ASN A 69 7.81 -13.75 -16.36
C ASN A 69 8.17 -12.36 -16.95
N LEU A 70 9.27 -12.23 -17.69
CA LEU A 70 9.62 -10.98 -18.38
C LEU A 70 8.49 -10.49 -19.30
N THR A 71 7.87 -11.37 -20.08
CA THR A 71 6.71 -10.99 -20.90
C THR A 71 5.51 -10.54 -20.05
N LYS A 72 5.29 -11.14 -18.88
CA LYS A 72 4.21 -10.72 -17.96
C LYS A 72 4.51 -9.38 -17.30
N GLU A 73 5.74 -9.17 -16.84
CA GLU A 73 6.21 -7.95 -16.17
C GLU A 73 6.24 -6.77 -17.13
N ASN A 74 6.60 -6.97 -18.40
CA ASN A 74 6.59 -5.94 -19.44
C ASN A 74 5.20 -5.34 -19.72
N ARG A 75 4.12 -5.92 -19.17
CA ARG A 75 2.77 -5.33 -19.22
C ARG A 75 2.62 -4.17 -18.23
N TYR A 76 3.52 -4.03 -17.28
CA TYR A 76 3.51 -3.00 -16.27
C TYR A 76 4.64 -2.01 -16.52
N CYS A 77 4.32 -0.71 -16.50
CA CYS A 77 5.33 0.33 -16.44
C CYS A 77 5.81 0.45 -14.99
N LYS A 78 7.08 0.15 -14.74
CA LYS A 78 7.68 0.44 -13.44
C LYS A 78 7.83 1.96 -13.31
N LEU A 79 6.96 2.55 -12.50
CA LEU A 79 7.04 3.96 -12.14
C LEU A 79 8.27 4.16 -11.26
N ASP A 80 9.08 5.16 -11.58
CA ASP A 80 10.28 5.50 -10.83
C ASP A 80 9.97 6.50 -9.71
N MET A 81 10.96 6.80 -8.88
CA MET A 81 10.77 7.79 -7.81
C MET A 81 10.49 9.20 -8.36
N SER A 82 10.91 9.50 -9.59
CA SER A 82 10.63 10.81 -10.21
C SER A 82 9.14 10.96 -10.53
N PHE A 83 8.46 9.89 -10.94
CA PHE A 83 7.00 9.89 -11.07
C PHE A 83 6.31 10.27 -9.75
N PHE A 84 6.69 9.65 -8.63
CA PHE A 84 6.09 9.97 -7.32
C PHE A 84 6.42 11.37 -6.82
N GLN A 85 7.59 11.92 -7.19
CA GLN A 85 7.94 13.32 -6.92
C GLN A 85 7.12 14.30 -7.79
N SER A 86 6.73 13.88 -9.00
CA SER A 86 5.88 14.67 -9.90
C SER A 86 4.40 14.66 -9.51
N ILE A 87 3.95 13.65 -8.76
CA ILE A 87 2.68 13.70 -8.04
C ILE A 87 2.84 14.76 -6.95
N LYS A 88 2.47 16.00 -7.27
CA LYS A 88 2.33 17.04 -6.27
C LYS A 88 1.31 16.54 -5.25
N ALA A 89 1.71 16.47 -3.98
CA ALA A 89 0.77 16.29 -2.87
C ALA A 89 -0.26 17.43 -2.79
N ASP A 90 0.04 18.52 -3.50
CA ASP A 90 -0.77 19.70 -3.68
C ASP A 90 -1.31 19.74 -5.11
N GLU A 91 -2.32 18.91 -5.41
CA GLU A 91 -3.48 19.52 -6.10
C GLU A 91 -4.02 20.54 -5.11
N GLU A 92 -3.47 21.76 -5.11
CA GLU A 92 -4.14 22.92 -4.51
C GLU A 92 -5.48 23.01 -5.22
N LEU A 93 -6.50 22.40 -4.60
CA LEU A 93 -7.88 22.47 -5.05
C LEU A 93 -8.18 23.93 -5.32
N ASP A 94 -8.54 24.26 -6.55
CA ASP A 94 -8.96 25.62 -6.86
C ASP A 94 -10.22 25.90 -6.03
N ILE A 95 -10.05 26.75 -5.01
CA ILE A 95 -11.11 27.16 -4.10
C ILE A 95 -12.25 27.78 -4.92
N GLU A 96 -11.98 28.33 -6.10
CA GLU A 96 -12.98 28.90 -7.01
C GLU A 96 -13.79 27.88 -7.82
N GLU A 97 -13.39 26.61 -7.87
CA GLU A 97 -14.18 25.54 -8.50
C GLU A 97 -15.02 24.75 -7.47
N LEU A 98 -14.68 24.84 -6.19
CA LEU A 98 -15.40 24.16 -5.11
C LEU A 98 -16.83 24.69 -4.95
N SER A 99 -17.76 23.79 -4.59
CA SER A 99 -19.12 24.18 -4.24
C SER A 99 -19.11 25.09 -3.00
N LYS A 100 -20.14 25.94 -2.83
CA LYS A 100 -20.27 26.81 -1.64
C LYS A 100 -20.06 26.08 -0.30
N PRO A 101 -20.65 24.89 -0.04
CA PRO A 101 -20.40 24.17 1.20
C PRO A 101 -18.96 23.66 1.32
N ASP A 102 -18.33 23.22 0.23
CA ASP A 102 -16.95 22.71 0.29
C ASP A 102 -15.93 23.84 0.54
N ARG A 103 -16.15 25.03 -0.03
CA ARG A 103 -15.34 26.23 0.30
C ARG A 103 -15.45 26.62 1.77
N LEU A 104 -16.67 26.50 2.33
CA LEU A 104 -16.90 26.77 3.74
C LEU A 104 -16.17 25.73 4.62
N ALA A 105 -16.27 24.45 4.28
CA ALA A 105 -15.56 23.38 4.97
C ALA A 105 -14.04 23.60 4.93
N TYR A 106 -13.48 23.95 3.78
CA TYR A 106 -12.06 24.28 3.63
C TYR A 106 -11.65 25.48 4.49
N SER A 107 -12.46 26.53 4.51
CA SER A 107 -12.21 27.73 5.32
C SER A 107 -12.23 27.43 6.83
N ILE A 108 -13.18 26.60 7.27
CA ILE A 108 -13.25 26.12 8.67
C ILE A 108 -12.02 25.28 9.01
N LEU A 109 -11.65 24.30 8.17
CA LEU A 109 -10.49 23.46 8.41
C LEU A 109 -9.18 24.27 8.45
N SER A 110 -9.04 25.24 7.56
CA SER A 110 -7.88 26.15 7.52
C SER A 110 -7.80 27.03 8.76
N PHE A 111 -8.94 27.54 9.24
CA PHE A 111 -9.02 28.30 10.48
C PHE A 111 -8.61 27.46 11.70
N ILE A 112 -9.15 26.24 11.82
CA ILE A 112 -8.80 25.34 12.93
C ILE A 112 -7.31 25.00 12.90
N LYS A 113 -6.75 24.70 11.72
CA LYS A 113 -5.33 24.37 11.54
C LYS A 113 -4.41 25.51 11.99
N LYS A 114 -4.79 26.76 11.77
CA LYS A 114 -4.01 27.94 12.17
C LYS A 114 -4.03 28.19 13.69
N GLN A 115 -5.15 27.90 14.36
CA GLN A 115 -5.32 28.21 15.79
C GLN A 115 -4.91 27.08 16.74
N ASN A 116 -4.85 25.83 16.27
CA ASN A 116 -4.69 24.67 17.12
C ASN A 116 -3.36 23.96 16.85
N SER A 117 -2.90 23.15 17.82
CA SER A 117 -1.73 22.29 17.61
C SER A 117 -1.98 21.28 16.48
N ALA A 118 -0.92 20.82 15.84
CA ALA A 118 -1.02 19.81 14.78
C ALA A 118 -1.76 18.54 15.24
N ILE A 119 -1.56 18.14 16.51
CA ILE A 119 -2.22 16.98 17.12
C ILE A 119 -3.72 17.25 17.31
N ASP A 120 -4.09 18.41 17.84
CA ASP A 120 -5.49 18.74 18.10
C ASP A 120 -6.29 18.93 16.79
N TYR A 121 -5.66 19.55 15.78
CA TYR A 121 -6.21 19.62 14.43
C TYR A 121 -6.42 18.21 13.83
N ARG A 122 -5.43 17.31 14.00
CA ARG A 122 -5.54 15.94 13.51
C ARG A 122 -6.67 15.16 14.19
N LEU A 123 -6.81 15.31 15.52
CA LEU A 123 -7.89 14.70 16.30
C LEU A 123 -9.26 15.20 15.83
N PHE A 124 -9.41 16.51 15.62
CA PHE A 124 -10.65 17.09 15.07
C PHE A 124 -10.96 16.51 13.69
N LYS A 125 -9.97 16.52 12.78
CA LYS A 125 -10.15 16.04 11.40
C LYS A 125 -10.56 14.57 11.36
N LEU A 126 -9.91 13.71 12.15
CA LEU A 126 -10.27 12.29 12.28
C LEU A 126 -11.68 12.09 12.85
N LYS A 127 -12.07 12.90 13.85
CA LYS A 127 -13.37 12.76 14.49
C LYS A 127 -14.53 13.29 13.66
N VAL A 128 -14.35 14.41 12.99
CA VAL A 128 -15.47 15.20 12.43
C VAL A 128 -15.49 15.19 10.90
N TYR A 129 -14.34 15.00 10.24
CA TYR A 129 -14.22 15.20 8.79
C TYR A 129 -13.82 13.95 8.00
N ASP A 130 -12.74 13.26 8.39
CA ASP A 130 -12.16 12.16 7.58
C ASP A 130 -12.90 10.83 7.76
N THR A 131 -12.90 10.29 8.97
CA THR A 131 -13.19 8.86 9.22
C THR A 131 -14.20 8.63 10.35
N ASN A 132 -14.66 9.70 11.02
CA ASN A 132 -15.60 9.67 12.14
C ASN A 132 -15.19 8.68 13.26
N CYS A 133 -13.90 8.63 13.58
CA CYS A 133 -13.36 7.73 14.61
C CYS A 133 -14.09 7.82 15.95
N SER A 134 -14.13 6.73 16.72
CA SER A 134 -14.65 6.77 18.08
C SER A 134 -13.66 7.50 19.01
N TYR A 135 -14.13 7.99 20.16
CA TYR A 135 -13.22 8.57 21.16
C TYR A 135 -12.26 7.53 21.75
N GLN A 136 -12.58 6.24 21.66
CA GLN A 136 -11.69 5.16 22.07
C GLN A 136 -10.53 4.99 21.08
N ASP A 137 -10.81 5.04 19.77
CA ASP A 137 -9.76 4.95 18.74
C ASP A 137 -8.78 6.12 18.83
N LEU A 138 -9.30 7.32 19.06
CA LEU A 138 -8.49 8.53 19.20
C LEU A 138 -7.68 8.53 20.50
N SER A 139 -8.23 7.93 21.56
CA SER A 139 -7.53 7.68 22.81
C SER A 139 -6.36 6.71 22.60
N ALA A 140 -6.60 5.59 21.91
CA ALA A 140 -5.55 4.64 21.55
C ALA A 140 -4.45 5.27 20.66
N TYR A 141 -4.83 6.14 19.72
CA TYR A 141 -3.90 6.85 18.84
C TYR A 141 -2.96 7.82 19.59
N THR A 142 -3.46 8.50 20.63
CA THR A 142 -2.70 9.57 21.33
C THR A 142 -2.20 9.19 22.72
N GLY A 143 -2.66 8.09 23.30
CA GLY A 143 -2.42 7.73 24.70
C GLY A 143 -3.15 8.62 25.71
N LEU A 144 -3.99 9.57 25.27
CA LEU A 144 -4.78 10.44 26.14
C LEU A 144 -6.09 9.76 26.52
N SER A 145 -6.64 10.07 27.69
CA SER A 145 -7.96 9.56 28.07
C SER A 145 -9.07 10.05 27.12
N PRO A 146 -10.12 9.25 26.87
CA PRO A 146 -11.21 9.64 25.96
C PRO A 146 -11.87 10.97 26.34
N ASN A 147 -11.96 11.27 27.64
CA ASN A 147 -12.54 12.52 28.15
C ASN A 147 -11.69 13.75 27.78
N ILE A 148 -10.36 13.62 27.78
CA ILE A 148 -9.47 14.72 27.38
C ILE A 148 -9.62 14.99 25.87
N VAL A 149 -9.65 13.92 25.06
CA VAL A 149 -9.89 14.01 23.61
C VAL A 149 -11.25 14.66 23.32
N TYR A 150 -12.30 14.24 24.02
CA TYR A 150 -13.63 14.83 23.93
C TYR A 150 -13.62 16.33 24.24
N ARG A 151 -12.98 16.75 25.34
CA ARG A 151 -12.92 18.16 25.74
C ARG A 151 -12.19 19.01 24.71
N LYS A 152 -11.06 18.52 24.18
CA LYS A 152 -10.28 19.21 23.15
C LYS A 152 -11.10 19.42 21.88
N ILE A 153 -11.73 18.37 21.37
CA ILE A 153 -12.55 18.44 20.15
C ILE A 153 -13.74 19.38 20.34
N ASN A 154 -14.46 19.29 21.47
CA ASN A 154 -15.58 20.19 21.73
C ASN A 154 -15.17 21.64 21.95
N SER A 155 -13.97 21.88 22.49
CA SER A 155 -13.43 23.24 22.56
C SER A 155 -13.26 23.83 21.17
N ILE A 156 -12.68 23.07 20.23
CA ILE A 156 -12.51 23.49 18.83
C ILE A 156 -13.87 23.78 18.18
N ILE A 157 -14.84 22.87 18.36
CA ILE A 157 -16.20 23.04 17.80
C ILE A 157 -16.83 24.33 18.31
N ARG A 158 -16.72 24.62 19.62
CA ARG A 158 -17.26 25.84 20.23
C ARG A 158 -16.60 27.09 19.66
N THR A 159 -15.29 27.09 19.47
CA THR A 159 -14.57 28.22 18.87
C THR A 159 -15.11 28.49 17.47
N VAL A 160 -15.24 27.47 16.63
CA VAL A 160 -15.78 27.61 15.27
C VAL A 160 -17.22 28.13 15.28
N GLN A 161 -18.05 27.68 16.21
CA GLN A 161 -19.45 28.13 16.33
C GLN A 161 -19.58 29.58 16.79
N GLN A 162 -18.61 30.11 17.55
CA GLN A 162 -18.59 31.49 18.02
C GLN A 162 -18.13 32.48 16.95
N GLU A 163 -17.41 32.01 15.93
CA GLU A 163 -16.94 32.84 14.82
C GLU A 163 -18.09 33.38 13.97
N GLN A 164 -18.25 34.71 13.96
CA GLN A 164 -19.33 35.38 13.25
C GLN A 164 -19.29 35.13 11.74
N PHE A 165 -18.09 34.98 11.16
CA PHE A 165 -17.90 34.71 9.73
C PHE A 165 -18.55 33.39 9.32
N PHE A 166 -18.23 32.29 10.02
CA PHE A 166 -18.79 30.97 9.70
C PHE A 166 -20.28 30.89 9.96
N ARG A 167 -20.77 31.56 11.00
CA ARG A 167 -22.20 31.62 11.32
C ARG A 167 -23.02 32.25 10.19
N LYS A 168 -22.53 33.36 9.61
CA LYS A 168 -23.17 34.03 8.47
C LYS A 168 -23.17 33.17 7.20
N GLN A 169 -22.05 32.50 6.92
CA GLN A 169 -21.92 31.61 5.76
C GLN A 169 -22.76 30.33 5.88
N TYR A 170 -22.92 29.80 7.09
CA TYR A 170 -23.78 28.65 7.33
C TYR A 170 -25.25 29.01 7.09
N SER A 171 -25.71 30.16 7.60
CA SER A 171 -27.08 30.63 7.38
C SER A 171 -27.40 30.87 5.90
N SER A 172 -26.44 31.32 5.08
CA SER A 172 -26.68 31.55 3.65
C SER A 172 -26.78 30.24 2.84
N ILE A 173 -26.21 29.15 3.33
CA ILE A 173 -26.27 27.83 2.69
C ILE A 173 -27.53 27.07 3.12
N ALA A 174 -27.96 27.19 4.38
CA ALA A 174 -29.11 26.47 4.94
C ALA A 174 -30.49 27.01 4.52
N ILE A 175 -30.55 28.08 3.71
CA ILE A 175 -31.81 28.70 3.22
C ILE A 175 -32.31 28.07 1.90
N ILE A 176 -31.57 27.11 1.34
CA ILE A 176 -31.98 26.33 0.14
C ILE A 176 -32.53 24.98 0.59
#